data_AF-A0A453E665-F1
#
_entry.id   AF-A0A453E665-F1
#
_cell.length_a   1.000
_cell.length_b   1.000
_cell.length_c   1.000
_cell.angle_alpha   90.00
_cell.angle_beta   90.00
_cell.angle_gamma   90.00
#
_symmetry.space_group_name_H-M   'P 1'
#
loop_
_entity.id
_entity.type
_entity.pdbx_description
1 polymer ?
#
loop_
_entity_poly.entity_id
_entity_poly.type
_entity_poly.pdbx_seq_one_letter_code
_entity_poly.pdbx_strand_id
1 'polypeptide(L)'
;APSTMYRAASGLGALKHGADTQLLNIAVRSASTSVAQRSSGGFLGWLTGARSNALPPPDFALPGVTIPPPLADHVEPGKTKITTLSNGVKIASETSPGSACSVGVYVHCGSVYETPETLGATQLLKKLAFTTTRNRSQLRVVREIGAIGGSAKASANRELMSYSYGALKTYMPEMVEVLVDCVRNPALLDWEVKEEIMKLKAELAEASSNPEAFLLDALHSSGYSGALANPLIASEASISRLNTDVLEEFLALNYTSPRIVLAASGVDHNELVSIAEPLLSDIPTATGTGKPKSVYVGGEYRRAADSSNTDLALAFELPGGWLKEKEFATASVLQVRIE
;
A
#
# COMPACT_ATOMS: atom_id res chain seq x y z
N ALA A 1 -0.13 -17.05 1.36
CA ALA A 1 -0.59 -17.23 -0.04
C ALA A 1 -0.28 -15.94 -0.79
N PRO A 2 0.53 -15.95 -1.86
CA PRO A 2 1.22 -14.73 -2.24
C PRO A 2 0.27 -13.77 -2.97
N SER A 3 0.09 -12.61 -2.34
CA SER A 3 -0.40 -11.37 -2.95
C SER A 3 0.69 -10.82 -3.87
N THR A 4 0.67 -11.20 -5.15
CA THR A 4 1.58 -10.63 -6.14
C THR A 4 0.95 -9.35 -6.67
N MET A 5 1.46 -8.22 -6.17
CA MET A 5 1.13 -6.87 -6.63
C MET A 5 1.44 -6.74 -8.13
N TYR A 6 0.58 -5.99 -8.83
CA TYR A 6 0.88 -5.45 -10.16
C TYR A 6 2.24 -4.74 -10.14
N ARG A 7 3.22 -5.29 -10.85
CA ARG A 7 4.44 -4.60 -11.23
C ARG A 7 4.28 -4.24 -12.70
N ALA A 8 3.75 -3.04 -12.96
CA ALA A 8 3.87 -2.44 -14.28
C ALA A 8 5.35 -2.12 -14.50
N ALA A 9 5.98 -2.84 -15.42
CA ALA A 9 7.33 -2.56 -15.88
C ALA A 9 7.25 -1.50 -16.99
N SER A 10 7.37 -0.23 -16.63
CA SER A 10 7.73 0.83 -17.58
C SER A 10 9.26 0.91 -17.61
N GLY A 11 9.85 0.34 -18.66
CA GLY A 11 11.30 0.37 -18.90
C GLY A 11 11.72 1.71 -19.48
N LEU A 12 12.44 2.52 -18.69
CA LEU A 12 13.23 3.64 -19.18
C LEU A 12 14.70 3.23 -19.25
N GLY A 13 15.06 2.59 -20.36
CA GLY A 13 16.44 2.42 -20.78
C GLY A 13 16.78 3.48 -21.81
N ALA A 14 17.37 4.62 -21.40
CA ALA A 14 18.24 5.46 -22.23
C ALA A 14 18.83 6.65 -21.47
N LEU A 15 19.83 6.43 -20.61
CA LEU A 15 20.89 7.42 -20.37
C LEU A 15 22.21 6.66 -20.17
N LYS A 16 22.88 6.36 -21.29
CA LYS A 16 24.26 5.89 -21.33
C LYS A 16 25.14 7.12 -21.60
N HIS A 17 25.91 7.55 -20.60
CA HIS A 17 27.31 7.95 -20.80
C HIS A 17 28.05 8.08 -19.46
N GLY A 18 29.12 7.29 -19.34
CA GLY A 18 30.37 7.67 -18.69
C GLY A 18 30.47 7.52 -17.17
N ALA A 19 30.98 6.36 -16.71
CA ALA A 19 32.15 6.30 -15.83
C ALA A 19 32.41 4.84 -15.38
N ASP A 20 33.53 4.31 -15.87
CA ASP A 20 34.45 3.35 -15.24
C ASP A 20 33.92 2.20 -14.37
N THR A 21 33.92 1.03 -14.99
CA THR A 21 34.13 -0.27 -14.37
C THR A 21 35.46 -0.32 -13.61
N GLN A 22 35.40 -0.48 -12.28
CA GLN A 22 36.41 -1.22 -11.54
C GLN A 22 35.78 -2.24 -10.59
N LEU A 23 36.14 -3.49 -10.86
CA LEU A 23 35.86 -4.70 -10.08
C LEU A 23 36.37 -4.55 -8.65
N LEU A 24 35.46 -4.54 -7.67
CA LEU A 24 35.83 -4.75 -6.27
C LEU A 24 35.89 -6.24 -5.97
N ASN A 25 37.09 -6.78 -6.14
CA ASN A 25 37.55 -7.98 -5.45
C ASN A 25 37.29 -7.81 -3.95
N ILE A 26 36.54 -8.75 -3.37
CA ILE A 26 36.41 -8.90 -1.92
C ILE A 26 37.77 -9.38 -1.40
N ALA A 27 38.61 -8.42 -0.99
CA ALA A 27 39.78 -8.71 -0.18
C ALA A 27 39.32 -8.85 1.27
N VAL A 28 39.41 -10.07 1.81
CA VAL A 28 39.36 -10.33 3.25
C VAL A 28 40.53 -9.58 3.88
N ARG A 29 40.26 -8.40 4.46
CA ARG A 29 41.22 -7.70 5.29
C ARG A 29 41.10 -8.27 6.71
N SER A 30 42.06 -9.12 7.06
CA SER A 30 42.41 -9.37 8.45
C SER A 30 42.79 -8.04 9.10
N ALA A 31 41.92 -7.52 9.97
CA ALA A 31 42.23 -6.36 10.79
C ALA A 31 43.16 -6.79 11.92
N SER A 32 44.43 -6.39 11.80
CA SER A 32 45.41 -6.48 12.88
C SER A 32 44.88 -5.78 14.12
N THR A 33 44.88 -6.47 15.26
CA THR A 33 44.57 -5.92 16.57
C THR A 33 45.63 -4.90 16.96
N SER A 34 45.40 -3.61 16.68
CA SER A 34 46.08 -2.55 17.42
C SER A 34 45.33 -2.39 18.74
N VAL A 35 45.98 -2.78 19.83
CA VAL A 35 45.53 -2.51 21.19
C VAL A 35 45.40 -0.99 21.34
N ALA A 36 44.17 -0.48 21.36
CA ALA A 36 43.93 0.90 21.74
C ALA A 36 44.42 1.07 23.19
N GLN A 37 45.52 1.80 23.37
CA GLN A 37 46.02 2.14 24.69
C GLN A 37 44.92 2.90 25.44
N ARG A 38 44.50 2.32 26.57
CA ARG A 38 43.81 3.05 27.64
C ARG A 38 44.67 4.27 28.00
N SER A 39 44.20 5.48 27.69
CA SER A 39 44.67 6.64 28.45
C SER A 39 44.11 6.45 29.85
N SER A 40 44.97 6.11 30.80
CA SER A 40 44.64 6.11 32.22
C SER A 40 44.00 7.45 32.57
N GLY A 41 42.73 7.43 32.95
CA GLY A 41 42.04 8.59 33.50
C GLY A 41 42.92 9.21 34.58
N GLY A 42 43.33 10.45 34.35
CA GLY A 42 44.20 11.16 35.27
C GLY A 42 43.57 11.22 36.66
N PHE A 43 44.43 11.13 37.67
CA PHE A 43 44.14 11.22 39.11
C PHE A 43 43.20 12.38 39.51
N LEU A 44 43.07 13.42 38.67
CA LEU A 44 42.21 14.59 38.88
C LEU A 44 40.74 14.43 38.43
N GLY A 45 40.42 13.45 37.57
CA GLY A 45 39.03 13.21 37.11
C GLY A 45 38.16 12.51 38.16
N TRP A 46 38.77 11.69 39.01
CA TRP A 46 38.11 11.07 40.17
C TRP A 46 37.75 12.10 41.25
N LEU A 47 38.60 13.11 41.44
CA LEU A 47 38.44 14.20 42.43
C LEU A 47 37.31 15.19 42.08
N THR A 48 36.81 15.20 40.84
CA THR A 48 35.79 16.16 40.39
C THR A 48 34.46 15.51 39.99
N GLY A 49 34.30 14.20 40.17
CA GLY A 49 33.02 13.51 39.92
C GLY A 49 32.55 13.52 38.46
N ALA A 50 33.41 13.93 37.52
CA ALA A 50 33.08 13.97 36.10
C ALA A 50 33.10 12.55 35.51
N ARG A 51 31.95 11.87 35.52
CA ARG A 51 31.73 10.69 34.67
C ARG A 51 31.79 11.15 33.21
N SER A 52 32.78 10.68 32.46
CA SER A 52 32.83 10.90 31.02
C SER A 52 31.62 10.21 30.38
N ASN A 53 30.67 10.97 29.83
CA ASN A 53 29.58 10.45 28.99
C ASN A 53 30.06 10.05 27.58
N ALA A 54 31.34 9.68 27.45
CA ALA A 54 31.92 9.28 26.17
C ALA A 54 31.34 7.91 25.80
N LEU A 55 30.56 7.88 24.72
CA LEU A 55 30.11 6.63 24.11
C LEU A 55 31.34 5.88 23.58
N PRO A 56 31.40 4.54 23.74
CA PRO A 56 32.44 3.76 23.11
C PRO A 56 32.37 3.93 21.57
N PRO A 57 33.50 3.80 20.86
CA PRO A 57 33.50 3.71 19.40
C PRO A 57 32.55 2.59 18.93
N PRO A 58 31.97 2.70 17.72
CA PRO A 58 30.97 1.76 17.21
C PRO A 58 31.47 0.31 17.09
N ASP A 59 32.79 0.08 17.09
CA ASP A 59 33.40 -1.25 17.07
C ASP A 59 33.28 -2.00 18.41
N PHE A 60 32.92 -1.32 19.49
CA PHE A 60 32.79 -1.90 20.81
C PHE A 60 31.32 -1.96 21.24
N ALA A 61 30.96 -3.06 21.90
CA ALA A 61 29.62 -3.22 22.45
C ALA A 61 29.30 -2.11 23.45
N LEU A 62 28.08 -1.57 23.36
CA LEU A 62 27.58 -0.57 24.29
C LEU A 62 27.41 -1.21 25.68
N PRO A 63 28.09 -0.69 26.73
CA PRO A 63 27.99 -1.25 28.07
C PRO A 63 26.57 -1.07 28.62
N GLY A 64 26.04 -2.11 29.25
CA GLY A 64 24.71 -2.09 29.87
C GLY A 64 23.53 -2.39 28.93
N VAL A 65 23.78 -2.75 27.66
CA VAL A 65 22.72 -3.19 26.74
C VAL A 65 22.47 -4.70 26.91
N THR A 66 21.23 -5.08 27.22
CA THR A 66 20.79 -6.48 27.26
C THR A 66 20.31 -6.90 25.88
N ILE A 67 21.01 -7.86 25.26
CA ILE A 67 20.62 -8.40 23.96
C ILE A 67 19.70 -9.61 24.18
N PRO A 68 18.49 -9.64 23.58
CA PRO A 68 17.62 -10.80 23.69
C PRO A 68 18.26 -12.04 23.05
N PRO A 69 17.93 -13.25 23.51
CA PRO A 69 18.43 -14.47 22.89
C PRO A 69 18.01 -14.51 21.41
N PRO A 70 18.88 -15.01 20.51
CA PRO A 70 18.53 -15.14 19.10
C PRO A 70 17.41 -16.16 18.92
N LEU A 71 16.69 -16.03 17.79
CA LEU A 71 15.77 -17.07 17.34
C LEU A 71 16.56 -18.32 16.93
N ALA A 72 15.87 -19.46 16.88
CA ALA A 72 16.44 -20.69 16.33
C ALA A 72 16.77 -20.52 14.83
N ASP A 73 17.79 -21.24 14.35
CA ASP A 73 18.24 -21.17 12.95
C ASP A 73 17.12 -21.48 11.94
N HIS A 74 16.19 -22.34 12.35
CA HIS A 74 14.99 -22.68 11.58
C HIS A 74 13.74 -22.32 12.39
N VAL A 75 13.07 -21.26 11.93
CA VAL A 75 11.74 -20.88 12.41
C VAL A 75 10.73 -21.27 11.32
N GLU A 76 9.77 -22.12 11.69
CA GLU A 76 8.68 -22.51 10.79
C GLU A 76 7.90 -21.27 10.33
N PRO A 77 7.55 -21.18 9.02
CA PRO A 77 6.74 -20.08 8.53
C PRO A 77 5.36 -20.09 9.22
N GLY A 78 4.89 -18.92 9.62
CA GLY A 78 3.58 -18.77 10.23
C GLY A 78 2.47 -19.26 9.29
N LYS A 79 1.59 -20.11 9.79
CA LYS A 79 0.38 -20.52 9.06
C LYS A 79 -0.62 -19.37 9.05
N THR A 80 -1.22 -19.10 7.90
CA THR A 80 -2.30 -18.11 7.79
C THR A 80 -3.53 -18.60 8.53
N LYS A 81 -4.00 -17.83 9.51
CA LYS A 81 -5.25 -18.07 10.25
C LYS A 81 -6.30 -17.07 9.77
N ILE A 82 -7.55 -17.53 9.64
CA ILE A 82 -8.66 -16.70 9.14
C ILE A 82 -9.84 -16.89 10.08
N THR A 83 -10.37 -15.77 10.59
CA THR A 83 -11.62 -15.71 11.35
C THR A 83 -12.62 -14.89 10.54
N THR A 84 -13.87 -15.35 10.45
CA THR A 84 -14.97 -14.58 9.84
C THR A 84 -15.89 -14.12 10.95
N LEU A 85 -16.06 -12.80 11.10
CA LEU A 85 -16.97 -12.21 12.08
C LEU A 85 -18.42 -12.53 11.70
N SER A 86 -19.33 -12.40 12.67
CA SER A 86 -20.76 -12.65 12.48
C SER A 86 -21.40 -11.78 11.39
N ASN A 87 -20.88 -10.57 11.17
CA ASN A 87 -21.32 -9.65 10.12
C ASN A 87 -20.67 -9.92 8.75
N GLY A 88 -19.78 -10.90 8.63
CA GLY A 88 -19.15 -11.31 7.36
C GLY A 88 -17.79 -10.66 7.06
N VAL A 89 -17.29 -9.75 7.90
CA VAL A 89 -15.90 -9.25 7.79
C VAL A 89 -14.93 -10.41 8.02
N LYS A 90 -13.89 -10.49 7.21
CA LYS A 90 -12.83 -11.51 7.37
C LYS A 90 -11.58 -10.88 8.00
N ILE A 91 -11.03 -11.53 9.01
CA ILE A 91 -9.78 -11.17 9.66
C ILE A 91 -8.79 -12.29 9.37
N ALA A 92 -7.70 -11.97 8.68
CA ALA A 92 -6.62 -12.91 8.36
C ALA A 92 -5.32 -12.45 9.02
N SER A 93 -4.55 -13.38 9.56
CA SER A 93 -3.19 -13.06 9.99
C SER A 93 -2.19 -14.18 9.80
N GLU A 94 -0.92 -13.80 9.74
CA GLU A 94 0.22 -14.70 9.82
C GLU A 94 1.26 -14.15 10.79
N THR A 95 1.92 -15.04 11.52
CA THR A 95 3.05 -14.69 12.40
C THR A 95 4.34 -14.73 11.61
N SER A 96 5.22 -13.77 11.84
CA SER A 96 6.56 -13.70 11.25
C SER A 96 7.61 -13.50 12.34
N PRO A 97 8.87 -13.93 12.15
CA PRO A 97 9.93 -13.76 13.16
C PRO A 97 10.46 -12.33 13.29
N GLY A 98 10.21 -11.44 12.31
CA GLY A 98 10.70 -10.07 12.32
C GLY A 98 10.14 -9.22 13.48
N SER A 99 10.66 -8.02 13.70
CA SER A 99 10.13 -7.06 14.69
C SER A 99 9.07 -6.11 14.12
N ALA A 100 8.94 -6.05 12.80
CA ALA A 100 7.95 -5.25 12.09
C ALA A 100 6.66 -6.04 11.86
N CYS A 101 5.55 -5.32 11.77
CA CYS A 101 4.28 -5.84 11.29
C CYS A 101 3.69 -4.92 10.22
N SER A 102 2.77 -5.48 9.44
CA SER A 102 1.98 -4.75 8.46
C SER A 102 0.53 -5.18 8.61
N VAL A 103 -0.36 -4.20 8.68
CA VAL A 103 -1.81 -4.39 8.76
C VAL A 103 -2.43 -3.71 7.54
N GLY A 104 -3.41 -4.36 6.91
CA GLY A 104 -4.11 -3.81 5.76
C GLY A 104 -5.60 -4.09 5.78
N VAL A 105 -6.40 -3.10 5.41
CA VAL A 105 -7.81 -3.23 5.12
C VAL A 105 -8.00 -3.25 3.62
N TYR A 106 -8.65 -4.30 3.13
CA TYR A 106 -8.92 -4.57 1.74
C TYR A 106 -10.43 -4.54 1.54
N VAL A 107 -10.90 -3.64 0.68
CA VAL A 107 -12.32 -3.48 0.36
C VAL A 107 -12.54 -3.92 -1.07
N HIS A 108 -13.44 -4.87 -1.29
CA HIS A 108 -13.84 -5.31 -2.63
C HIS A 108 -14.71 -4.24 -3.31
N CYS A 109 -14.04 -3.17 -3.72
CA CYS A 109 -14.55 -1.96 -4.32
C CYS A 109 -13.47 -1.39 -5.24
N GLY A 110 -13.84 -0.64 -6.27
CA GLY A 110 -12.89 -0.05 -7.21
C GLY A 110 -13.64 0.62 -8.37
N SER A 111 -12.94 1.01 -9.43
CA SER A 111 -13.57 1.71 -10.56
C SER A 111 -14.67 0.91 -11.26
N VAL A 112 -14.68 -0.43 -11.16
CA VAL A 112 -15.78 -1.26 -11.70
C VAL A 112 -17.12 -1.03 -10.99
N TYR A 113 -17.11 -0.52 -9.77
CA TYR A 113 -18.30 -0.21 -8.99
C TYR A 113 -18.76 1.24 -9.19
N GLU A 114 -18.06 2.02 -10.01
CA GLU A 114 -18.46 3.40 -10.31
C GLU A 114 -19.62 3.44 -11.32
N THR A 115 -20.55 4.35 -11.06
CA THR A 115 -21.59 4.75 -12.00
C THR A 115 -21.14 5.99 -12.79
N PRO A 116 -21.82 6.38 -13.88
CA PRO A 116 -21.48 7.60 -14.62
C PRO A 116 -21.41 8.87 -13.76
N GLU A 117 -22.14 8.89 -12.64
CA GLU A 117 -22.20 9.98 -11.67
C GLU A 117 -21.01 9.96 -10.69
N THR A 118 -20.54 8.75 -10.33
CA THR A 118 -19.43 8.56 -9.37
C THR A 118 -18.08 8.31 -10.04
N LEU A 119 -17.95 8.54 -11.36
CA LEU A 119 -16.70 8.29 -12.08
C LEU A 119 -15.53 9.08 -11.48
N GLY A 120 -14.49 8.38 -11.03
CA GLY A 120 -13.33 8.94 -10.34
C GLY A 120 -13.43 8.96 -8.81
N ALA A 121 -14.54 8.51 -8.21
CA ALA A 121 -14.68 8.39 -6.76
C ALA A 121 -13.58 7.50 -6.16
N THR A 122 -13.22 6.40 -6.82
CA THR A 122 -12.15 5.49 -6.37
C THR A 122 -10.80 6.19 -6.31
N GLN A 123 -10.47 6.98 -7.34
CA GLN A 123 -9.21 7.73 -7.42
C GLN A 123 -9.15 8.83 -6.36
N LEU A 124 -10.27 9.52 -6.10
CA LEU A 124 -10.36 10.58 -5.09
C LEU A 124 -10.33 10.01 -3.65
N LEU A 125 -11.04 8.91 -3.38
CA LEU A 125 -11.01 8.23 -2.08
C LEU A 125 -9.62 7.71 -1.71
N LYS A 126 -8.80 7.33 -2.70
CA LYS A 126 -7.38 7.01 -2.47
C LYS A 126 -6.62 8.21 -1.90
N LYS A 127 -6.88 9.42 -2.40
CA LYS A 127 -6.23 10.66 -1.93
C LYS A 127 -6.70 11.05 -0.54
N LEU A 128 -7.99 10.82 -0.26
CA LEU A 128 -8.62 11.14 1.02
C LEU A 128 -8.38 10.08 2.12
N ALA A 129 -7.67 8.99 1.81
CA ALA A 129 -7.53 7.82 2.67
C ALA A 129 -7.05 8.07 4.11
N PHE A 130 -6.12 9.01 4.31
CA PHE A 130 -5.54 9.33 5.63
C PHE A 130 -5.74 10.82 5.96
N THR A 131 -6.94 11.32 5.66
CA THR A 131 -7.36 12.70 5.96
C THR A 131 -8.20 12.75 7.24
N THR A 132 -8.98 13.81 7.46
CA THR A 132 -9.79 13.95 8.66
C THR A 132 -10.86 12.86 8.74
N THR A 133 -10.92 12.20 9.90
CA THR A 133 -11.97 11.25 10.27
C THR A 133 -12.96 11.95 11.21
N ARG A 134 -14.08 11.28 11.51
CA ARG A 134 -15.03 11.78 12.52
C ARG A 134 -14.42 11.88 13.93
N ASN A 135 -13.34 11.15 14.19
CA ASN A 135 -12.70 11.06 15.51
C ASN A 135 -11.33 11.77 15.59
N ARG A 136 -10.70 12.03 14.44
CA ARG A 136 -9.33 12.56 14.34
C ARG A 136 -9.24 13.60 13.24
N SER A 137 -8.60 14.73 13.51
CA SER A 137 -8.18 15.65 12.46
C SER A 137 -7.07 15.04 11.60
N GLN A 138 -6.93 15.46 10.35
CA GLN A 138 -5.83 15.04 9.47
C GLN A 138 -4.45 15.21 10.15
N LEU A 139 -4.23 16.35 10.83
CA LEU A 139 -2.99 16.61 11.56
C LEU A 139 -2.75 15.57 12.66
N ARG A 140 -3.80 15.15 13.36
CA ARG A 140 -3.71 14.10 14.39
C ARG A 140 -3.36 12.75 13.75
N VAL A 141 -4.01 12.36 12.65
CA VAL A 141 -3.70 11.12 11.91
C VAL A 141 -2.23 11.10 11.49
N VAL A 142 -1.73 12.17 10.86
CA VAL A 142 -0.33 12.25 10.41
C VAL A 142 0.64 12.19 11.58
N ARG A 143 0.33 12.84 12.71
CA ARG A 143 1.18 12.81 13.92
C ARG A 143 1.19 11.45 14.59
N GLU A 144 0.05 10.77 14.70
CA GLU A 144 -0.03 9.41 15.25
C GLU A 144 0.79 8.46 14.39
N ILE A 145 0.69 8.57 13.05
CA ILE A 145 1.49 7.78 12.13
C ILE A 145 2.99 8.03 12.29
N GLY A 146 3.40 9.30 12.32
CA GLY A 146 4.80 9.68 12.45
C GLY A 146 5.41 9.38 13.82
N ALA A 147 4.63 9.49 14.90
CA ALA A 147 5.11 9.28 16.27
C ALA A 147 5.59 7.85 16.52
N ILE A 148 4.96 6.86 15.89
CA ILE A 148 5.38 5.45 15.99
C ILE A 148 6.37 5.04 14.89
N GLY A 149 6.80 5.98 14.04
CA GLY A 149 7.68 5.73 12.90
C GLY A 149 7.06 4.84 11.82
N GLY A 150 5.73 4.84 11.71
CA GLY A 150 5.02 3.97 10.79
C GLY A 150 4.86 4.56 9.38
N SER A 151 4.49 3.71 8.42
CA SER A 151 4.23 4.10 7.03
C SER A 151 2.85 3.61 6.60
N ALA A 152 1.97 4.54 6.27
CA ALA A 152 0.62 4.27 5.79
C ALA A 152 0.49 4.57 4.29
N LYS A 153 -0.23 3.72 3.56
CA LYS A 153 -0.40 3.81 2.10
C LYS A 153 -1.80 3.39 1.69
N ALA A 154 -2.32 4.04 0.65
CA ALA A 154 -3.58 3.66 0.02
C ALA A 154 -3.34 3.36 -1.45
N SER A 155 -4.02 2.34 -1.97
CA SER A 155 -4.00 1.97 -3.37
C SER A 155 -5.43 1.74 -3.87
N ALA A 156 -5.65 2.14 -5.12
CA ALA A 156 -6.91 2.01 -5.82
C ALA A 156 -6.68 1.24 -7.11
N ASN A 157 -7.45 0.16 -7.29
CA ASN A 157 -7.50 -0.62 -8.51
C ASN A 157 -8.92 -0.67 -9.05
N ARG A 158 -9.10 -1.36 -10.18
CA ARG A 158 -10.42 -1.58 -10.79
C ARG A 158 -11.35 -2.38 -9.88
N GLU A 159 -10.87 -3.42 -9.21
CA GLU A 159 -11.69 -4.34 -8.40
C GLU A 159 -11.40 -4.29 -6.88
N LEU A 160 -10.38 -3.55 -6.45
CA LEU A 160 -9.89 -3.57 -5.06
C LEU A 160 -9.37 -2.20 -4.61
N MET A 161 -9.82 -1.78 -3.42
CA MET A 161 -9.23 -0.70 -2.63
C MET A 161 -8.42 -1.32 -1.50
N SER A 162 -7.21 -0.83 -1.27
CA SER A 162 -6.36 -1.30 -0.17
C SER A 162 -5.80 -0.14 0.63
N TYR A 163 -5.90 -0.24 1.95
CA TYR A 163 -5.32 0.70 2.89
C TYR A 163 -4.38 -0.08 3.78
N SER A 164 -3.09 0.23 3.79
CA SER A 164 -2.08 -0.49 4.55
C SER A 164 -1.32 0.43 5.48
N TYR A 165 -0.88 -0.13 6.60
CA TYR A 165 -0.12 0.56 7.61
C TYR A 165 0.92 -0.41 8.19
N GLY A 166 2.21 -0.04 8.12
CA GLY A 166 3.32 -0.81 8.67
C GLY A 166 4.10 -0.05 9.74
N ALA A 167 4.44 -0.72 10.84
CA ALA A 167 5.31 -0.21 11.90
C ALA A 167 5.90 -1.38 12.72
N LEU A 168 6.49 -1.10 13.88
CA LEU A 168 6.95 -2.13 14.82
C LEU A 168 5.74 -2.86 15.46
N LYS A 169 5.89 -4.16 15.71
CA LYS A 169 4.85 -5.03 16.29
C LYS A 169 4.24 -4.50 17.59
N THR A 170 5.04 -3.81 18.40
CA THR A 170 4.61 -3.24 19.68
C THR A 170 3.43 -2.27 19.54
N TYR A 171 3.30 -1.61 18.39
CA TYR A 171 2.25 -0.63 18.13
C TYR A 171 1.08 -1.19 17.30
N MET A 172 0.96 -2.52 17.23
CA MET A 172 -0.10 -3.17 16.45
C MET A 172 -1.51 -2.70 16.86
N PRO A 173 -1.86 -2.54 18.15
CA PRO A 173 -3.17 -2.05 18.55
C PRO A 173 -3.48 -0.65 17.98
N GLU A 174 -2.54 0.28 18.11
CA GLU A 174 -2.67 1.65 17.61
C GLU A 174 -2.78 1.68 16.08
N MET A 175 -2.03 0.81 15.40
CA MET A 175 -2.08 0.70 13.95
C MET A 175 -3.46 0.24 13.45
N VAL A 176 -4.03 -0.79 14.08
CA VAL A 176 -5.36 -1.30 13.73
C VAL A 176 -6.42 -0.23 13.98
N GLU A 177 -6.36 0.45 15.12
CA GLU A 177 -7.34 1.49 15.47
C GLU A 177 -7.32 2.66 14.47
N VAL A 178 -6.14 3.22 14.18
CA VAL A 178 -5.99 4.33 13.22
C VAL A 178 -6.42 3.91 11.82
N LEU A 179 -6.03 2.71 11.38
CA LEU A 179 -6.36 2.23 10.04
C LEU A 179 -7.86 2.00 9.88
N VAL A 180 -8.51 1.36 10.85
CA VAL A 180 -9.96 1.10 10.80
C VAL A 180 -10.74 2.41 10.89
N ASP A 181 -10.33 3.36 11.72
CA ASP A 181 -10.98 4.67 11.81
C ASP A 181 -10.90 5.46 10.49
N CYS A 182 -9.73 5.47 9.85
CA CYS A 182 -9.53 6.12 8.55
C CYS A 182 -10.42 5.52 7.44
N VAL A 183 -10.59 4.19 7.42
CA VAL A 183 -11.37 3.50 6.39
C VAL A 183 -12.87 3.59 6.64
N ARG A 184 -13.28 3.49 7.90
CA ARG A 184 -14.69 3.38 8.28
C ARG A 184 -15.37 4.73 8.50
N ASN A 185 -14.65 5.70 9.06
CA ASN A 185 -15.23 6.96 9.54
C ASN A 185 -14.61 8.20 8.86
N PRO A 186 -14.43 8.25 7.54
CA PRO A 186 -13.95 9.48 6.90
C PRO A 186 -14.98 10.60 7.11
N ALA A 187 -14.50 11.81 7.42
CA ALA A 187 -15.39 12.97 7.60
C ALA A 187 -15.73 13.68 6.28
N LEU A 188 -14.91 13.48 5.24
CA LEU A 188 -15.08 14.04 3.89
C LEU A 188 -15.45 15.54 3.91
N LEU A 189 -14.65 16.37 4.58
CA LEU A 189 -14.95 17.79 4.68
C LEU A 189 -14.90 18.47 3.30
N ASP A 190 -15.90 19.28 2.96
CA ASP A 190 -16.03 19.92 1.64
C ASP A 190 -14.76 20.64 1.17
N TRP A 191 -14.04 21.28 2.10
CA TRP A 191 -12.81 22.00 1.78
C TRP A 191 -11.63 21.05 1.52
N GLU A 192 -11.51 19.94 2.24
CA GLU A 192 -10.51 18.89 1.98
C GLU A 192 -10.78 18.20 0.64
N VAL A 193 -12.04 17.88 0.36
CA VAL A 193 -12.47 17.28 -0.91
C VAL A 193 -12.12 18.21 -2.09
N LYS A 194 -12.45 19.50 -1.97
CA LYS A 194 -12.11 20.50 -3.01
C LYS A 194 -10.60 20.64 -3.19
N GLU A 195 -9.83 20.63 -2.10
CA GLU A 195 -8.37 20.70 -2.16
C GLU A 195 -7.78 19.49 -2.90
N GLU A 196 -8.21 18.28 -2.56
CA GLU A 196 -7.74 17.06 -3.22
C GLU A 196 -8.20 16.97 -4.68
N ILE A 197 -9.39 17.48 -5.02
CA ILE A 197 -9.82 17.64 -6.42
C ILE A 197 -8.85 18.55 -7.19
N MET A 198 -8.44 19.69 -6.62
CA MET A 198 -7.50 20.60 -7.27
C MET A 198 -6.12 19.95 -7.48
N LYS A 199 -5.60 19.23 -6.47
CA LYS A 199 -4.35 18.47 -6.59
C LYS A 199 -4.46 17.39 -7.66
N LEU A 200 -5.57 16.66 -7.70
CA LEU A 200 -5.78 15.59 -8.66
C LEU A 200 -5.86 16.12 -10.10
N LYS A 201 -6.46 17.29 -10.31
CA LYS A 201 -6.45 17.97 -11.62
C LYS A 201 -5.04 18.37 -12.04
N ALA A 202 -4.24 18.90 -11.13
CA ALA A 202 -2.85 19.24 -11.41
C ALA A 202 -2.02 17.99 -11.78
N GLU A 203 -2.18 16.89 -11.04
CA GLU A 203 -1.54 15.61 -11.36
C GLU A 203 -1.98 15.06 -12.72
N LEU A 204 -3.26 15.19 -13.07
CA LEU A 204 -3.77 14.77 -14.38
C LEU A 204 -3.19 15.61 -15.52
N ALA A 205 -3.09 16.93 -15.31
CA ALA A 205 -2.46 17.84 -16.27
C ALA A 205 -0.98 17.52 -16.47
N GLU A 206 -0.24 17.23 -15.40
CA GLU A 206 1.15 16.79 -15.47
C GLU A 206 1.28 15.44 -16.19
N ALA A 207 0.47 14.46 -15.81
CA ALA A 207 0.44 13.13 -16.43
C ALA A 207 0.11 13.21 -17.93
N SER A 208 -0.68 14.20 -18.37
CA SER A 208 -1.05 14.36 -19.78
C SER A 208 0.14 14.53 -20.73
N SER A 209 1.29 14.96 -20.21
CA SER A 209 2.57 15.07 -20.93
C SER A 209 3.27 13.70 -21.15
N ASN A 210 2.90 12.68 -20.38
CA ASN A 210 3.38 11.31 -20.52
C ASN A 210 2.24 10.41 -21.02
N PRO A 211 2.09 10.24 -22.35
CA PRO A 211 1.02 9.42 -22.91
C PRO A 211 1.10 7.94 -22.49
N GLU A 212 2.29 7.43 -22.15
CA GLU A 212 2.48 6.06 -21.66
C GLU A 212 1.64 5.78 -20.41
N ALA A 213 1.46 6.78 -19.54
CA ALA A 213 0.70 6.66 -18.30
C ALA A 213 -0.78 6.29 -18.52
N PHE A 214 -1.32 6.56 -19.72
CA PHE A 214 -2.72 6.28 -20.06
C PHE A 214 -2.91 5.02 -20.93
N LEU A 215 -1.83 4.38 -21.40
CA LEU A 215 -1.94 3.25 -22.34
C LEU A 215 -2.77 2.09 -21.78
N LEU A 216 -2.50 1.70 -20.52
CA LEU A 216 -3.26 0.62 -19.89
C LEU A 216 -4.74 0.99 -19.69
N ASP A 217 -5.03 2.25 -19.38
CA ASP A 217 -6.41 2.72 -19.22
C ASP A 217 -7.16 2.77 -20.56
N ALA A 218 -6.45 3.17 -21.63
CA ALA A 218 -6.95 3.14 -23.00
C ALA A 218 -7.24 1.71 -23.48
N LEU A 219 -6.38 0.73 -23.16
CA LEU A 219 -6.63 -0.68 -23.48
C LEU A 219 -7.89 -1.21 -22.80
N HIS A 220 -8.08 -0.89 -21.52
CA HIS A 220 -9.26 -1.32 -20.78
C HIS A 220 -10.55 -0.67 -21.30
N SER A 221 -10.53 0.64 -21.50
CA SER A 221 -11.70 1.40 -21.98
C SER A 221 -12.11 1.06 -23.41
N SER A 222 -11.16 0.73 -24.28
CA SER A 222 -11.45 0.32 -25.67
C SER A 222 -11.75 -1.17 -25.80
N GLY A 223 -11.11 -2.04 -25.00
CA GLY A 223 -11.26 -3.49 -25.13
C GLY A 223 -12.51 -4.05 -24.46
N TYR A 224 -13.04 -3.38 -23.44
CA TYR A 224 -14.22 -3.84 -22.69
C TYR A 224 -15.42 -2.94 -22.89
N SER A 225 -16.61 -3.54 -22.79
CA SER A 225 -17.88 -2.86 -22.58
C SER A 225 -18.42 -3.19 -21.18
N GLY A 226 -18.92 -2.18 -20.46
CA GLY A 226 -19.41 -2.31 -19.09
C GLY A 226 -18.38 -1.89 -18.04
N ALA A 227 -18.42 -2.53 -16.87
CA ALA A 227 -17.75 -2.03 -15.67
C ALA A 227 -16.21 -1.95 -15.75
N LEU A 228 -15.55 -2.89 -16.44
CA LEU A 228 -14.09 -2.89 -16.65
C LEU A 228 -13.62 -1.81 -17.63
N ALA A 229 -14.55 -1.24 -18.41
CA ALA A 229 -14.28 -0.12 -19.31
C ALA A 229 -14.19 1.21 -18.54
N ASN A 230 -14.66 1.26 -17.29
CA ASN A 230 -14.55 2.44 -16.47
C ASN A 230 -13.06 2.82 -16.29
N PRO A 231 -12.70 4.09 -16.50
CA PRO A 231 -11.32 4.54 -16.36
C PRO A 231 -10.88 4.44 -14.90
N LEU A 232 -9.65 4.00 -14.67
CA LEU A 232 -9.02 4.10 -13.36
C LEU A 232 -8.44 5.50 -13.15
N ILE A 233 -8.05 6.17 -14.24
CA ILE A 233 -7.61 7.57 -14.26
C ILE A 233 -8.77 8.40 -14.84
N ALA A 234 -9.57 8.99 -13.95
CA ALA A 234 -10.75 9.72 -14.35
C ALA A 234 -10.40 11.00 -15.13
N SER A 235 -11.28 11.37 -16.05
CA SER A 235 -11.14 12.64 -16.80
C SER A 235 -11.36 13.84 -15.88
N GLU A 236 -10.81 14.99 -16.26
CA GLU A 236 -11.01 16.24 -15.53
C GLU A 236 -12.50 16.58 -15.37
N ALA A 237 -13.30 16.33 -16.40
CA ALA A 237 -14.73 16.56 -16.37
C ALA A 237 -15.43 15.68 -15.32
N SER A 238 -15.04 14.42 -15.16
CA SER A 238 -15.59 13.53 -14.13
C SER A 238 -15.15 13.93 -12.73
N ILE A 239 -13.86 14.21 -12.54
CA ILE A 239 -13.31 14.67 -11.25
C ILE A 239 -14.01 15.97 -10.79
N SER A 240 -14.33 16.87 -11.73
CA SER A 240 -14.98 18.16 -11.42
C SER A 240 -16.43 18.02 -10.95
N ARG A 241 -17.10 16.89 -11.22
CA ARG A 241 -18.48 16.64 -10.76
C ARG A 241 -18.53 16.04 -9.36
N LEU A 242 -17.43 15.46 -8.89
CA LEU A 242 -17.37 14.84 -7.58
C LEU A 242 -17.53 15.88 -6.47
N ASN A 243 -18.26 15.49 -5.43
CA ASN A 243 -18.47 16.28 -4.22
C ASN A 243 -18.64 15.31 -3.03
N THR A 244 -18.77 15.88 -1.83
CA THR A 244 -18.91 15.14 -0.59
C THR A 244 -20.10 14.16 -0.61
N ASP A 245 -21.28 14.62 -1.01
CA ASP A 245 -22.50 13.80 -1.03
C ASP A 245 -22.34 12.55 -1.92
N VAL A 246 -21.75 12.73 -3.11
CA VAL A 246 -21.47 11.64 -4.05
C VAL A 246 -20.49 10.62 -3.46
N LEU A 247 -19.47 11.09 -2.72
CA LEU A 247 -18.49 10.22 -2.07
C LEU A 247 -19.09 9.47 -0.88
N GLU A 248 -19.91 10.13 -0.07
CA GLU A 248 -20.61 9.52 1.05
C GLU A 248 -21.56 8.42 0.59
N GLU A 249 -22.34 8.67 -0.47
CA GLU A 249 -23.21 7.66 -1.08
C GLU A 249 -22.39 6.48 -1.63
N PHE A 250 -21.29 6.77 -2.35
CA PHE A 250 -20.41 5.72 -2.87
C PHE A 250 -19.82 4.84 -1.76
N LEU A 251 -19.38 5.44 -0.64
CA LEU A 251 -18.91 4.71 0.54
C LEU A 251 -20.02 3.87 1.17
N ALA A 252 -21.20 4.46 1.41
CA ALA A 252 -22.33 3.77 2.03
C ALA A 252 -22.78 2.53 1.24
N LEU A 253 -22.73 2.59 -0.09
CA LEU A 253 -23.11 1.48 -0.97
C LEU A 253 -22.04 0.38 -1.05
N ASN A 254 -20.76 0.75 -0.96
CA ASN A 254 -19.66 -0.18 -1.29
C ASN A 254 -18.85 -0.68 -0.08
N TYR A 255 -18.74 0.09 1.00
CA TYR A 255 -17.93 -0.23 2.18
C TYR A 255 -18.75 -1.01 3.20
N THR A 256 -19.14 -2.22 2.80
CA THR A 256 -20.05 -3.11 3.53
C THR A 256 -19.31 -4.29 4.11
N SER A 257 -19.80 -4.85 5.22
CA SER A 257 -19.10 -5.89 5.98
C SER A 257 -18.63 -7.10 5.15
N PRO A 258 -19.41 -7.68 4.21
CA PRO A 258 -18.98 -8.88 3.46
C PRO A 258 -17.87 -8.59 2.43
N ARG A 259 -17.62 -7.30 2.13
CA ARG A 259 -16.61 -6.84 1.17
C ARG A 259 -15.30 -6.45 1.84
N ILE A 260 -15.22 -6.50 3.17
CA ILE A 260 -14.05 -6.03 3.93
C ILE A 260 -13.24 -7.23 4.45
N VAL A 261 -11.93 -7.17 4.20
CA VAL A 261 -10.94 -8.08 4.75
C VAL A 261 -9.88 -7.26 5.48
N LEU A 262 -9.69 -7.52 6.77
CA LEU A 262 -8.52 -7.06 7.51
C LEU A 262 -7.45 -8.17 7.45
N ALA A 263 -6.28 -7.88 6.89
CA ALA A 263 -5.17 -8.83 6.84
C ALA A 263 -3.93 -8.26 7.52
N ALA A 264 -3.26 -9.05 8.34
CA ALA A 264 -2.01 -8.65 8.99
C ALA A 264 -0.89 -9.68 8.83
N SER A 265 0.35 -9.20 8.72
CA SER A 265 1.56 -10.03 8.74
C SER A 265 2.47 -9.60 9.89
N GLY A 266 3.04 -10.58 10.58
CA GLY A 266 3.86 -10.37 11.77
C GLY A 266 3.07 -10.21 13.07
N VAL A 267 1.82 -10.67 13.13
CA VAL A 267 0.94 -10.43 14.28
C VAL A 267 0.38 -11.75 14.82
N ASP A 268 0.12 -11.84 16.13
CA ASP A 268 -0.66 -12.94 16.68
C ASP A 268 -2.14 -12.83 16.28
N HIS A 269 -2.77 -13.95 15.92
CA HIS A 269 -4.14 -13.93 15.43
C HIS A 269 -5.17 -13.56 16.50
N ASN A 270 -4.99 -14.07 17.71
CA ASN A 270 -5.98 -13.86 18.77
C ASN A 270 -5.92 -12.42 19.27
N GLU A 271 -4.71 -11.86 19.35
CA GLU A 271 -4.49 -10.44 19.67
C GLU A 271 -5.10 -9.52 18.59
N LEU A 272 -4.89 -9.83 17.31
CA LEU A 272 -5.50 -9.05 16.23
C LEU A 272 -7.03 -9.08 16.29
N VAL A 273 -7.62 -10.27 16.49
CA VAL A 273 -9.08 -10.43 16.54
C VAL A 273 -9.67 -9.68 17.73
N SER A 274 -9.05 -9.75 18.92
CA SER A 274 -9.57 -9.07 20.11
C SER A 274 -9.62 -7.54 19.98
N ILE A 275 -8.71 -6.96 19.18
CA ILE A 275 -8.67 -5.52 18.90
C ILE A 275 -9.60 -5.16 17.74
N ALA A 276 -9.61 -5.95 16.67
CA ALA A 276 -10.33 -5.63 15.45
C ALA A 276 -11.84 -5.90 15.53
N GLU A 277 -12.27 -6.93 16.26
CA GLU A 277 -13.69 -7.32 16.36
C GLU A 277 -14.57 -6.18 16.93
N PRO A 278 -14.23 -5.50 18.04
CA PRO A 278 -15.01 -4.36 18.52
C PRO A 278 -15.10 -3.20 17.53
N LEU A 279 -14.11 -3.02 16.65
CA LEU A 279 -14.05 -1.92 15.70
C LEU A 279 -14.82 -2.19 14.40
N LEU A 280 -15.01 -3.47 14.05
CA LEU A 280 -15.54 -3.91 12.76
C LEU A 280 -16.89 -4.63 12.84
N SER A 281 -17.30 -5.12 14.02
CA SER A 281 -18.50 -5.97 14.20
C SER A 281 -19.82 -5.24 13.93
N ASP A 282 -19.86 -3.92 14.05
CA ASP A 282 -21.02 -3.06 13.85
C ASP A 282 -21.09 -2.44 12.44
N ILE A 283 -20.18 -2.80 11.54
CA ILE A 283 -20.25 -2.38 10.13
C ILE A 283 -21.54 -2.97 9.50
N PRO A 284 -22.36 -2.13 8.83
CA PRO A 284 -23.60 -2.57 8.22
C PRO A 284 -23.40 -3.73 7.23
N THR A 285 -24.21 -4.77 7.42
CA THR A 285 -24.35 -5.86 6.45
C THR A 285 -25.40 -5.45 5.43
N ALA A 286 -24.99 -4.74 4.38
CA ALA A 286 -25.83 -4.56 3.22
C ALA A 286 -25.56 -5.68 2.20
N THR A 287 -26.61 -6.22 1.60
CA THR A 287 -26.48 -7.01 0.37
C THR A 287 -26.01 -6.06 -0.72
N GLY A 288 -24.69 -5.97 -0.90
CA GLY A 288 -24.11 -5.08 -1.89
C GLY A 288 -24.70 -5.31 -3.28
N THR A 289 -24.56 -4.32 -4.15
CA THR A 289 -24.85 -4.47 -5.59
C THR A 289 -24.13 -5.72 -6.12
N GLY A 290 -24.82 -6.51 -6.96
CA GLY A 290 -24.22 -7.70 -7.57
C GLY A 290 -22.94 -7.36 -8.31
N LYS A 291 -22.02 -8.32 -8.48
CA LYS A 291 -20.74 -8.07 -9.15
C LYS A 291 -20.98 -7.42 -10.52
N PRO A 292 -20.43 -6.21 -10.78
CA PRO A 292 -20.59 -5.53 -12.06
C PRO A 292 -20.10 -6.41 -13.21
N LYS A 293 -20.87 -6.47 -14.29
CA LYS A 293 -20.57 -7.30 -15.46
C LYS A 293 -19.81 -6.49 -16.50
N SER A 294 -18.92 -7.18 -17.21
CA SER A 294 -18.18 -6.64 -18.34
C SER A 294 -18.07 -7.70 -19.43
N VAL A 295 -17.98 -7.26 -20.67
CA VAL A 295 -17.78 -8.12 -21.84
C VAL A 295 -16.60 -7.57 -22.62
N TYR A 296 -15.63 -8.43 -22.96
CA TYR A 296 -14.59 -8.05 -23.90
C TYR A 296 -15.17 -7.99 -25.31
N VAL A 297 -15.00 -6.86 -25.97
CA VAL A 297 -15.50 -6.61 -27.33
C VAL A 297 -14.35 -6.35 -28.31
N GLY A 298 -13.13 -6.17 -27.80
CA GLY A 298 -12.00 -5.66 -28.56
C GLY A 298 -12.21 -4.20 -28.96
N GLY A 299 -11.21 -3.61 -29.61
CA GLY A 299 -11.31 -2.22 -30.04
C GLY A 299 -9.97 -1.63 -30.39
N GLU A 300 -10.01 -0.41 -30.90
CA GLU A 300 -8.81 0.40 -31.10
C GLU A 300 -8.99 1.77 -30.44
N TYR A 301 -7.90 2.26 -29.85
CA TYR A 301 -7.81 3.62 -29.35
C TYR A 301 -6.57 4.27 -29.93
N ARG A 302 -6.72 5.48 -30.46
CA ARG A 302 -5.61 6.26 -31.02
C ARG A 302 -5.69 7.67 -30.46
N ARG A 303 -4.57 8.15 -29.93
CA ARG A 303 -4.40 9.53 -29.46
C ARG A 303 -3.17 10.11 -30.12
N ALA A 304 -3.34 11.22 -30.83
CA ALA A 304 -2.22 12.01 -31.30
C ALA A 304 -1.54 12.69 -30.10
N ALA A 305 -0.21 12.67 -30.08
CA ALA A 305 0.60 13.34 -29.08
C ALA A 305 1.83 13.96 -29.76
N ASP A 306 2.25 15.12 -29.27
CA ASP A 306 3.46 15.81 -29.73
C ASP A 306 4.69 15.15 -29.09
N SER A 307 5.00 13.93 -29.54
CA SER A 307 6.11 13.10 -29.08
C SER A 307 7.01 12.70 -30.24
N SER A 308 8.31 12.52 -29.97
CA SER A 308 9.24 11.94 -30.95
C SER A 308 9.03 10.44 -31.18
N ASN A 309 8.33 9.77 -30.27
CA ASN A 309 8.13 8.33 -30.26
C ASN A 309 6.63 7.99 -30.37
N THR A 310 6.33 6.80 -30.92
CA THR A 310 4.98 6.24 -30.93
C THR A 310 4.93 5.04 -29.99
N ASP A 311 4.11 5.14 -28.95
CA ASP A 311 3.89 4.02 -28.03
C ASP A 311 2.70 3.18 -28.51
N LEU A 312 2.89 1.86 -28.57
CA LEU A 312 1.88 0.90 -29.01
C LEU A 312 1.71 -0.18 -27.95
N ALA A 313 0.47 -0.47 -27.59
CA ALA A 313 0.13 -1.58 -26.71
C ALA A 313 -0.94 -2.46 -27.37
N LEU A 314 -0.74 -3.79 -27.31
CA LEU A 314 -1.66 -4.80 -27.84
C LEU A 314 -2.03 -5.76 -26.71
N ALA A 315 -3.33 -6.04 -26.57
CA ALA A 315 -3.84 -6.92 -25.52
C ALA A 315 -4.93 -7.84 -26.05
N PHE A 316 -4.96 -9.06 -25.50
CA PHE A 316 -5.95 -10.09 -25.80
C PHE A 316 -6.65 -10.53 -24.51
N GLU A 317 -7.90 -10.98 -24.62
CA GLU A 317 -8.63 -11.53 -23.48
C GLU A 317 -8.20 -12.98 -23.18
N LEU A 318 -8.06 -13.29 -21.90
CA LEU A 318 -8.02 -14.66 -21.40
C LEU A 318 -9.25 -14.91 -20.50
N PRO A 319 -10.25 -15.68 -20.97
CA PRO A 319 -11.52 -15.83 -20.25
C PRO A 319 -11.40 -16.78 -19.05
N GLY A 320 -11.56 -16.27 -17.84
CA GLY A 320 -11.55 -17.09 -16.62
C GLY A 320 -11.03 -16.37 -15.38
N GLY A 321 -10.11 -15.44 -15.58
CA GLY A 321 -9.53 -14.62 -14.52
C GLY A 321 -8.96 -15.44 -13.35
N TRP A 322 -9.03 -14.86 -12.15
CA TRP A 322 -8.48 -15.46 -10.92
C TRP A 322 -9.15 -16.77 -10.48
N LEU A 323 -10.37 -17.06 -10.94
CA LEU A 323 -11.11 -18.26 -10.55
C LEU A 323 -10.62 -19.52 -11.27
N LYS A 324 -9.96 -19.37 -12.42
CA LYS A 324 -9.38 -20.47 -13.18
C LYS A 324 -7.87 -20.49 -12.99
N GLU A 325 -7.43 -20.96 -11.82
CA GLU A 325 -6.03 -20.94 -11.38
C GLU A 325 -5.05 -21.51 -12.43
N LYS A 326 -5.40 -22.60 -13.12
CA LYS A 326 -4.56 -23.20 -14.15
C LYS A 326 -4.32 -22.26 -15.35
N GLU A 327 -5.36 -21.59 -15.82
CA GLU A 327 -5.26 -20.65 -16.95
C GLU A 327 -4.47 -19.42 -16.54
N PHE A 328 -4.75 -18.88 -15.35
CA PHE A 328 -4.01 -17.77 -14.76
C PHE A 328 -2.51 -18.09 -14.63
N ALA A 329 -2.15 -19.23 -14.03
CA ALA A 329 -0.75 -19.65 -13.87
C ALA A 329 -0.05 -19.83 -15.23
N THR A 330 -0.76 -20.37 -16.23
CA THR A 330 -0.22 -20.53 -17.60
C THR A 330 0.08 -19.16 -18.21
N ALA A 331 -0.82 -18.19 -18.04
CA ALA A 331 -0.62 -16.82 -18.51
C ALA A 331 0.54 -16.12 -17.81
N SER A 332 0.71 -16.31 -16.50
CA SER A 332 1.86 -15.77 -15.76
C SER A 332 3.19 -16.34 -16.26
N VAL A 333 3.26 -17.63 -16.57
CA VAL A 333 4.46 -18.26 -17.16
C VAL A 333 4.73 -17.70 -18.57
N LEU A 334 3.68 -17.46 -19.36
CA LEU A 334 3.81 -16.85 -20.68
C LEU A 334 4.36 -15.41 -20.58
N GLN A 335 3.85 -14.61 -19.66
CA GLN A 335 4.31 -13.23 -19.43
C GLN A 335 5.82 -13.20 -19.12
N VAL A 336 6.26 -14.01 -18.16
CA VAL A 336 7.68 -14.07 -17.74
C VAL A 336 8.60 -14.54 -18.87
N ARG A 337 8.10 -15.28 -19.86
CA ARG A 337 8.88 -15.73 -21.01
C ARG A 337 8.98 -14.69 -22.14
N ILE A 338 8.04 -13.75 -22.19
CA ILE A 338 8.00 -12.69 -23.20
C ILE A 338 8.85 -11.48 -22.75
N GLU A 339 8.90 -11.21 -21.45
CA GLU A 339 9.81 -10.23 -20.81
C GLU A 339 11.28 -10.67 -20.85
#